data_AF-A0A0K2SMU5-F1
#
_entry.id   AF-A0A0K2SMU5-F1
#
_cell.length_a   1.000
_cell.length_b   1.000
_cell.length_c   1.000
_cell.angle_alpha   90.00
_cell.angle_beta   90.00
_cell.angle_gamma   90.00
#
_symmetry.space_group_name_H-M   'P 1'
#
loop_
_entity.id
_entity.type
_entity.pdbx_description
1 polymer ?
#
loop_
_entity_poly.entity_id
_entity_poly.type
_entity_poly.pdbx_seq_one_letter_code
_entity_poly.pdbx_strand_id
1 'polypeptide(L)'
;MAEFGAGLAVLASTLAGQTLSWALSRRVRLLEAMEHGLALLEGEISYGQTPLPEACRRVAAQVGAPWDRFWVRVAAELGPPACRLPREAWLLGVDDLDRRAGLTPEDRVAIARLGDRLGVSDSRDQVRLLELTRRRLADHRRAAERRWEREARLWPFAGFSAGALVVLILY
;
A
#
# COMPACT_ATOMS: atom_id res chain seq x y z
N MET A 1 -10.77 -40.66 -18.17
CA MET A 1 -9.76 -39.57 -18.24
C MET A 1 -10.39 -38.18 -18.36
N ALA A 2 -11.56 -38.03 -19.00
CA ALA A 2 -12.29 -36.76 -19.12
C ALA A 2 -12.66 -36.08 -17.78
N GLU A 3 -13.12 -36.87 -16.80
CA GLU A 3 -13.63 -36.36 -15.52
C GLU A 3 -12.55 -35.69 -14.64
N PHE A 4 -11.31 -36.18 -14.68
CA PHE A 4 -10.20 -35.58 -13.96
C PHE A 4 -9.79 -34.22 -14.55
N GLY A 5 -9.92 -34.03 -15.87
CA GLY A 5 -9.60 -32.77 -16.55
C GLY A 5 -10.57 -31.65 -16.21
N ALA A 6 -11.87 -31.95 -16.14
CA ALA A 6 -12.90 -31.00 -15.73
C ALA A 6 -12.73 -30.55 -14.26
N GLY A 7 -12.42 -31.49 -13.36
CA GLY A 7 -12.12 -31.17 -11.95
C GLY A 7 -10.90 -30.25 -11.80
N LEU A 8 -9.84 -30.50 -12.58
CA LEU A 8 -8.62 -29.68 -12.55
C LEU A 8 -8.86 -28.24 -13.07
N ALA A 9 -9.68 -28.09 -14.11
CA ALA A 9 -10.01 -26.78 -14.67
C ALA A 9 -10.85 -25.91 -13.70
N VAL A 10 -11.83 -26.51 -13.02
CA VAL A 10 -12.62 -25.83 -11.98
C VAL A 10 -11.74 -25.42 -10.79
N LEU A 11 -10.84 -26.31 -10.34
CA LEU A 11 -9.88 -26.02 -9.27
C LEU A 11 -8.93 -24.88 -9.64
N ALA A 12 -8.35 -24.91 -10.85
CA ALA A 12 -7.43 -23.86 -11.30
C ALA A 12 -8.10 -22.48 -11.39
N SER A 13 -9.33 -22.41 -11.88
CA SER A 13 -10.10 -21.16 -11.96
C SER A 13 -10.49 -20.60 -10.58
N THR A 14 -10.79 -21.48 -9.63
CA THR A 14 -11.12 -21.08 -8.25
C THR A 14 -9.88 -20.62 -7.48
N LEU A 15 -8.73 -21.27 -7.68
CA LEU A 15 -7.45 -20.87 -7.09
C LEU A 15 -6.96 -19.53 -7.65
N ALA A 16 -7.10 -19.30 -8.96
CA ALA A 16 -6.72 -18.02 -9.57
C ALA A 16 -7.61 -16.85 -9.10
N GLY A 17 -8.87 -17.11 -8.69
CA GLY A 17 -9.78 -16.08 -8.18
C GLY A 17 -9.49 -15.70 -6.74
N GLN A 18 -9.09 -16.69 -5.96
CA GLN A 18 -8.60 -16.47 -4.60
C GLN A 18 -7.30 -15.66 -4.61
N THR A 19 -6.34 -15.96 -5.48
CA THR A 19 -5.06 -15.22 -5.52
C THR A 19 -5.22 -13.75 -5.91
N LEU A 20 -6.12 -13.43 -6.85
CA LEU A 20 -6.42 -12.05 -7.24
C LEU A 20 -7.11 -11.27 -6.12
N SER A 21 -8.07 -11.90 -5.43
CA SER A 21 -8.75 -11.32 -4.26
C SER A 21 -7.76 -10.99 -3.13
N TRP A 22 -6.77 -11.85 -2.90
CA TRP A 22 -5.72 -11.63 -1.90
C TRP A 22 -4.77 -10.49 -2.27
N ALA A 23 -4.38 -10.37 -3.55
CA ALA A 23 -3.50 -9.29 -4.01
C ALA A 23 -4.16 -7.90 -3.92
N LEU A 24 -5.44 -7.81 -4.30
CA LEU A 24 -6.21 -6.57 -4.20
C LEU A 24 -6.49 -6.18 -2.74
N SER A 25 -6.84 -7.15 -1.90
CA SER A 25 -6.97 -6.96 -0.45
C SER A 25 -5.65 -6.52 0.20
N ARG A 26 -4.50 -7.00 -0.31
CA ARG A 26 -3.18 -6.57 0.15
C ARG A 26 -2.92 -5.09 -0.15
N ARG A 27 -3.21 -4.62 -1.37
CA ARG A 27 -3.01 -3.20 -1.74
C ARG A 27 -3.85 -2.26 -0.86
N VAL A 28 -5.11 -2.60 -0.63
CA VAL A 28 -6.01 -1.80 0.24
C VAL A 28 -5.43 -1.66 1.65
N ARG A 29 -5.04 -2.77 2.27
CA ARG A 29 -4.41 -2.77 3.60
C ARG A 29 -3.10 -1.98 3.64
N LEU A 30 -2.30 -2.03 2.58
CA LEU A 30 -1.06 -1.25 2.50
C LEU A 30 -1.33 0.25 2.47
N LEU A 31 -2.29 0.70 1.67
CA LEU A 31 -2.66 2.11 1.60
C LEU A 31 -3.25 2.59 2.92
N GLU A 32 -4.12 1.80 3.53
CA GLU A 32 -4.72 2.10 4.84
C GLU A 32 -3.64 2.22 5.94
N ALA A 33 -2.69 1.29 5.98
CA ALA A 33 -1.58 1.33 6.94
C ALA A 33 -0.68 2.56 6.73
N MET A 34 -0.43 2.97 5.48
CA MET A 34 0.32 4.19 5.20
C MET A 34 -0.48 5.44 5.60
N GLU A 35 -1.77 5.49 5.30
CA GLU A 35 -2.67 6.56 5.76
C GLU A 35 -2.59 6.70 7.29
N HIS A 36 -2.64 5.58 8.03
CA HIS A 36 -2.50 5.56 9.48
C HIS A 36 -1.15 6.10 9.94
N GLY A 37 -0.04 5.64 9.36
CA GLY A 37 1.30 6.15 9.68
C GLY A 37 1.44 7.66 9.45
N LEU A 38 0.86 8.19 8.38
CA LEU A 38 0.83 9.63 8.11
C LEU A 38 0.01 10.42 9.14
N ALA A 39 -1.08 9.86 9.67
CA ALA A 39 -1.86 10.51 10.72
C ALA A 39 -1.12 10.55 12.06
N LEU A 40 -0.38 9.50 12.39
CA LEU A 40 0.48 9.48 13.57
C LEU A 40 1.58 10.55 13.45
N LEU A 41 2.21 10.66 12.26
CA LEU A 41 3.20 11.70 12.00
C LEU A 41 2.61 13.11 12.08
N GLU A 42 1.40 13.30 11.54
CA GLU A 42 0.67 14.56 11.63
C GLU A 42 0.46 14.98 13.09
N GLY A 43 0.09 14.04 13.97
CA GLY A 43 0.00 14.28 15.41
C GLY A 43 1.33 14.75 15.99
N GLU A 44 2.42 14.01 15.76
CA GLU A 44 3.75 14.37 16.27
C GLU A 44 4.22 15.76 15.79
N ILE A 45 3.99 16.09 14.52
CA ILE A 45 4.36 17.40 13.95
C ILE A 45 3.45 18.52 14.47
N SER A 46 2.16 18.25 14.64
CA SER A 46 1.21 19.24 15.16
C SER A 46 1.51 19.65 16.60
N TYR A 47 2.01 18.73 17.44
CA TYR A 47 2.47 19.07 18.79
C TYR A 47 3.81 19.80 18.80
N GLY A 48 4.62 19.64 17.75
CA GLY A 48 5.80 20.49 17.46
C GLY A 48 7.00 20.33 18.40
N GLN A 49 6.97 19.36 19.32
CA GLN A 49 8.03 19.16 20.32
C GLN A 49 8.99 18.00 19.99
N THR A 50 8.63 17.13 19.03
CA THR A 50 9.42 15.96 18.66
C THR A 50 10.21 16.25 17.37
N PRO A 51 11.55 16.12 17.35
CA PRO A 51 12.33 16.18 16.12
C PRO A 51 11.85 15.16 15.09
N LEU A 52 11.81 15.52 13.81
CA LEU A 52 11.29 14.67 12.73
C LEU A 52 11.85 13.22 12.71
N PRO A 53 13.17 12.97 12.88
CA PRO A 53 13.67 11.60 12.95
C PRO A 53 13.04 10.79 14.09
N GLU A 54 12.82 11.42 15.25
CA GLU A 54 12.21 10.77 16.41
C GLU A 54 10.71 10.53 16.21
N ALA A 55 10.02 11.49 15.60
CA ALA A 55 8.62 11.31 15.20
C ALA A 55 8.47 10.11 14.26
N CYS A 56 9.35 9.97 13.25
CA CYS A 56 9.37 8.80 12.37
C CYS A 56 9.63 7.49 13.13
N ARG A 57 10.52 7.46 14.14
CA ARG A 57 10.72 6.25 14.98
C ARG A 57 9.46 5.87 15.76
N ARG A 58 8.76 6.84 16.33
CA ARG A 58 7.50 6.61 17.06
C ARG A 58 6.39 6.09 16.16
N VAL A 59 6.32 6.59 14.92
CA VAL A 59 5.38 6.07 13.92
C VAL A 59 5.76 4.62 13.56
N ALA A 60 7.05 4.34 13.34
CA ALA A 60 7.53 3.00 13.02
C ALA A 60 7.13 1.95 14.06
N ALA A 61 7.16 2.31 15.34
CA ALA A 61 6.80 1.41 16.44
C ALA A 61 5.31 1.05 16.51
N GLN A 62 4.45 1.81 15.82
CA GLN A 62 2.99 1.66 15.84
C GLN A 62 2.41 1.06 14.56
N VAL A 63 3.22 0.93 13.51
CA VAL A 63 2.80 0.36 12.24
C VAL A 63 3.48 -0.98 11.98
N GLY A 64 2.85 -1.85 11.20
CA GLY A 64 3.41 -3.13 10.79
C GLY A 64 4.18 -3.07 9.48
N ALA A 65 4.75 -4.22 9.09
CA ALA A 65 5.42 -4.38 7.81
C ALA A 65 4.50 -4.14 6.60
N PRO A 66 5.01 -3.53 5.52
CA PRO A 66 6.39 -3.07 5.30
C PRO A 66 6.67 -1.63 5.78
N TRP A 67 5.68 -0.96 6.36
CA TRP A 67 5.78 0.47 6.70
C TRP A 67 6.66 0.72 7.91
N ASP A 68 6.73 -0.21 8.85
CA ASP A 68 7.70 -0.18 9.97
C ASP A 68 9.13 0.11 9.47
N ARG A 69 9.60 -0.66 8.50
CA ARG A 69 10.93 -0.55 7.89
C ARG A 69 11.10 0.75 7.13
N PHE A 70 10.07 1.16 6.40
CA PHE A 70 10.06 2.46 5.73
C PHE A 70 10.32 3.59 6.74
N TRP A 71 9.57 3.65 7.84
CA TRP A 71 9.70 4.70 8.83
C TRP A 71 11.02 4.63 9.61
N VAL A 72 11.51 3.43 9.94
CA VAL A 72 12.86 3.24 10.52
C VAL A 72 13.93 3.75 9.57
N ARG A 73 13.82 3.45 8.28
CA ARG A 73 14.78 3.88 7.25
C ARG A 73 14.81 5.40 7.16
N VAL A 74 13.65 6.04 7.03
CA VAL A 74 13.53 7.50 6.98
C VAL A 74 14.13 8.13 8.24
N ALA A 75 13.81 7.59 9.42
CA ALA A 75 14.36 8.09 10.69
C ALA A 75 15.89 7.96 10.78
N ALA A 76 16.45 6.84 10.35
CA ALA A 76 17.89 6.60 10.35
C ALA A 76 18.62 7.57 9.41
N GLU A 77 18.03 7.87 8.25
CA GLU A 77 18.61 8.76 7.25
C GLU A 77 18.51 10.24 7.64
N LEU A 78 17.44 10.61 8.35
CA LEU A 78 17.29 11.94 8.94
C LEU A 78 18.20 12.15 10.16
N GLY A 79 18.50 11.08 10.90
CA GLY A 79 19.27 11.13 12.14
C GLY A 79 20.79 11.02 11.94
N PRO A 80 21.58 11.26 12.99
CA PRO A 80 23.02 10.99 12.96
C PRO A 80 23.31 9.50 12.72
N PRO A 81 24.38 9.16 11.97
CA PRO A 81 25.37 10.07 11.38
C PRO A 81 25.00 10.62 9.99
N ALA A 82 23.90 10.14 9.37
CA ALA A 82 23.58 10.45 7.98
C ALA A 82 23.14 11.91 7.79
N CYS A 83 22.27 12.43 8.67
CA CYS A 83 21.79 13.82 8.68
C CYS A 83 21.35 14.32 7.28
N ARG A 84 20.72 13.46 6.48
CA ARG A 84 20.30 13.80 5.12
C ARG A 84 19.15 14.79 5.11
N LEU A 85 18.97 15.44 3.97
CA LEU A 85 17.79 16.28 3.75
C LEU A 85 16.53 15.42 3.83
N PRO A 86 15.42 15.92 4.40
CA PRO A 86 14.20 15.12 4.55
C PRO A 86 13.68 14.51 3.26
N ARG A 87 13.79 15.24 2.15
CA ARG A 87 13.46 14.75 0.82
C ARG A 87 14.24 13.49 0.44
N GLU A 88 15.55 13.51 0.67
CA GLU A 88 16.44 12.40 0.32
C GLU A 88 16.17 11.19 1.21
N ALA A 89 16.06 11.40 2.52
CA ALA A 89 15.73 10.36 3.48
C ALA A 89 14.38 9.69 3.15
N TRP A 90 13.38 10.49 2.79
CA TRP A 90 12.06 10.00 2.39
C TRP A 90 12.12 9.15 1.11
N LEU A 91 12.80 9.64 0.08
CA LEU A 91 12.94 8.92 -1.19
C LEU A 91 13.67 7.59 -1.01
N LEU A 92 14.73 7.55 -0.21
CA LEU A 92 15.42 6.30 0.13
C LEU A 92 14.49 5.29 0.79
N GLY A 93 13.61 5.74 1.69
CA GLY A 93 12.57 4.90 2.25
C GLY A 93 11.62 4.34 1.19
N VAL A 94 11.17 5.17 0.24
CA VAL A 94 10.28 4.75 -0.85
C VAL A 94 10.97 3.75 -1.80
N ASP A 95 12.25 3.95 -2.06
CA ASP A 95 13.05 3.08 -2.94
C ASP A 95 13.30 1.71 -2.30
N ASP A 96 13.43 1.64 -0.98
CA ASP A 96 13.57 0.39 -0.23
C ASP A 96 12.26 -0.44 -0.15
N LEU A 97 11.11 0.15 -0.50
CA LEU A 97 9.87 -0.60 -0.61
C LEU A 97 9.93 -1.53 -1.81
N ASP A 98 9.99 -2.84 -1.56
CA ASP A 98 9.99 -3.87 -2.62
C ASP A 98 8.89 -3.61 -3.66
N ARG A 99 9.26 -3.63 -4.95
CA ARG A 99 8.32 -3.55 -6.09
C ARG A 99 7.18 -4.55 -5.95
N ARG A 100 7.39 -5.68 -5.27
CA ARG A 100 6.39 -6.73 -5.01
C ARG A 100 5.41 -6.41 -3.87
N ALA A 101 5.60 -5.32 -3.11
CA ALA A 101 4.72 -4.93 -2.00
C ALA A 101 3.24 -4.92 -2.43
N GLY A 102 2.94 -4.54 -3.68
CA GLY A 102 1.57 -4.50 -4.22
C GLY A 102 1.03 -3.07 -4.36
N LEU A 103 1.88 -2.07 -4.17
CA LEU A 103 1.62 -0.67 -4.53
C LEU A 103 1.77 -0.48 -6.04
N THR A 104 0.88 0.31 -6.64
CA THR A 104 1.01 0.70 -8.05
C THR A 104 2.04 1.83 -8.21
N PRO A 105 2.51 2.11 -9.43
CA PRO A 105 3.39 3.27 -9.69
C PRO A 105 2.77 4.58 -9.21
N GLU A 106 1.46 4.76 -9.36
CA GLU A 106 0.75 5.96 -8.93
C GLU A 106 0.75 6.11 -7.40
N ASP A 107 0.59 5.00 -6.67
CA ASP A 107 0.67 5.00 -5.19
C ASP A 107 2.07 5.45 -4.75
N ARG A 108 3.11 4.88 -5.36
CA ARG A 108 4.51 5.24 -5.06
C ARG A 108 4.79 6.71 -5.35
N VAL A 109 4.30 7.23 -6.48
CA VAL A 109 4.47 8.65 -6.82
C VAL A 109 3.74 9.54 -5.81
N ALA A 110 2.53 9.18 -5.37
CA ALA A 110 1.80 9.94 -4.37
C ALA A 110 2.56 9.99 -3.03
N ILE A 111 3.16 8.87 -2.63
CA ILE A 111 3.96 8.78 -1.40
C ILE A 111 5.29 9.54 -1.55
N ALA A 112 6.02 9.37 -2.66
CA ALA A 112 7.31 10.01 -2.89
C ALA A 112 7.22 11.54 -2.87
N ARG A 113 6.16 12.11 -3.46
CA ARG A 113 5.93 13.57 -3.52
C ARG A 113 5.75 14.23 -2.15
N LEU A 114 5.40 13.48 -1.11
CA LEU A 114 5.34 14.03 0.25
C LEU A 114 6.72 14.49 0.72
N GLY A 115 7.77 13.73 0.40
CA GLY A 115 9.15 14.04 0.76
C GLY A 115 9.66 15.37 0.19
N ASP A 116 9.13 15.83 -0.95
CA ASP A 116 9.56 17.08 -1.59
C ASP A 116 9.34 18.32 -0.71
N ARG A 117 8.38 18.27 0.22
CA ARG A 117 8.03 19.41 1.09
C ARG A 117 8.10 19.08 2.59
N LEU A 118 8.49 17.87 2.95
CA LEU A 118 8.66 17.47 4.35
C LEU A 118 9.87 18.21 4.94
N GLY A 119 9.72 18.81 6.13
CA GLY A 119 10.81 19.50 6.84
C GLY A 119 11.24 20.86 6.28
N VAL A 120 10.65 21.35 5.18
CA VAL A 120 10.99 22.64 4.55
C VAL A 120 10.06 23.77 4.98
N SER A 121 8.79 23.47 5.25
CA SER A 121 7.77 24.45 5.65
C SER A 121 7.52 24.45 7.16
N ASP A 122 6.75 25.43 7.66
CA ASP A 122 6.30 25.42 9.05
C ASP A 122 5.39 24.22 9.36
N SER A 123 5.17 23.95 10.66
CA SER A 123 4.38 22.80 11.11
C SER A 123 2.94 22.81 10.60
N ARG A 124 2.32 23.99 10.42
CA ARG A 124 0.94 24.11 9.95
C ARG A 124 0.82 23.73 8.47
N ASP A 125 1.77 24.18 7.66
CA ASP A 125 1.85 23.80 6.25
C ASP A 125 2.21 22.33 6.06
N GLN A 126 3.08 21.77 6.92
CA GLN A 126 3.40 20.34 6.92
C GLN A 126 2.18 19.49 7.27
N VAL A 127 1.41 19.88 8.29
CA VAL A 127 0.15 19.20 8.65
C VAL A 127 -0.83 19.21 7.47
N ARG A 128 -1.01 20.36 6.80
CA ARG A 128 -1.86 20.44 5.60
C ARG A 128 -1.35 19.54 4.46
N LEU A 129 -0.04 19.47 4.26
CA LEU A 129 0.57 18.60 3.26
C LEU A 129 0.32 17.11 3.55
N LEU A 130 0.44 16.71 4.82
CA LEU A 130 0.16 15.34 5.27
C LEU A 130 -1.32 14.99 5.07
N GLU A 131 -2.22 15.91 5.42
CA GLU A 131 -3.67 15.74 5.23
C GLU A 131 -4.01 15.55 3.74
N LEU A 132 -3.47 16.41 2.86
CA LEU A 132 -3.69 16.31 1.41
C LEU A 132 -3.16 14.98 0.85
N THR A 133 -2.00 14.54 1.34
CA THR A 133 -1.40 13.25 0.92
C THR A 133 -2.26 12.08 1.38
N ARG A 134 -2.73 12.09 2.64
CA ARG A 134 -3.67 11.09 3.18
C ARG A 134 -4.95 11.02 2.34
N ARG A 135 -5.56 12.15 2.00
CA ARG A 135 -6.76 12.19 1.14
C ARG A 135 -6.51 11.55 -0.22
N ARG A 136 -5.36 11.83 -0.84
CA ARG A 136 -4.98 11.22 -2.12
C ARG A 136 -4.79 9.70 -2.02
N LEU A 137 -4.14 9.23 -0.96
CA LEU A 137 -4.01 7.79 -0.70
C LEU A 137 -5.37 7.13 -0.42
N ALA A 138 -6.27 7.81 0.29
CA ALA A 138 -7.63 7.34 0.51
C ALA A 138 -8.41 7.19 -0.82
N ASP A 139 -8.24 8.11 -1.77
CA ASP A 139 -8.85 7.98 -3.09
C ASP A 139 -8.28 6.80 -3.89
N HIS A 140 -6.97 6.57 -3.80
CA HIS A 140 -6.32 5.39 -4.39
C HIS A 140 -6.83 4.09 -3.75
N ARG A 141 -7.00 4.09 -2.41
CA ARG A 141 -7.54 2.96 -1.65
C ARG A 141 -8.97 2.67 -2.05
N ARG A 142 -9.85 3.66 -2.08
CA ARG A 142 -11.24 3.52 -2.54
C ARG A 142 -11.32 3.04 -3.98
N ALA A 143 -10.41 3.47 -4.85
CA ALA A 143 -10.33 2.95 -6.21
C ALA A 143 -9.91 1.47 -6.25
N ALA A 144 -8.97 1.06 -5.39
CA ALA A 144 -8.58 -0.33 -5.22
C ALA A 144 -9.72 -1.19 -4.65
N GLU A 145 -10.44 -0.69 -3.64
CA GLU A 145 -11.63 -1.34 -3.06
C GLU A 145 -12.72 -1.54 -4.10
N ARG A 146 -13.11 -0.50 -4.83
CA ARG A 146 -14.11 -0.61 -5.91
C ARG A 146 -13.69 -1.59 -7.00
N ARG A 147 -12.39 -1.65 -7.32
CA ARG A 147 -11.85 -2.61 -8.28
C ARG A 147 -11.95 -4.03 -7.75
N TRP A 148 -11.58 -4.24 -6.48
CA TRP A 148 -11.74 -5.51 -5.80
C TRP A 148 -13.19 -5.98 -5.77
N GLU A 149 -14.14 -5.12 -5.36
CA GLU A 149 -15.55 -5.48 -5.31
C GLU A 149 -16.12 -5.88 -6.68
N ARG A 150 -15.72 -5.17 -7.74
CA ARG A 150 -16.13 -5.52 -9.12
C ARG A 150 -15.51 -6.83 -9.58
N GLU A 151 -14.21 -7.01 -9.42
CA GLU A 151 -13.51 -8.20 -9.92
C GLU A 151 -13.85 -9.45 -9.08
N ALA A 152 -13.98 -9.31 -7.76
CA ALA A 152 -14.38 -10.40 -6.86
C ALA A 152 -15.84 -10.84 -7.04
N ARG A 153 -16.75 -9.94 -7.45
CA ARG A 153 -18.14 -10.32 -7.80
C ARG A 153 -18.26 -11.07 -9.13
N LEU A 154 -17.36 -10.83 -10.09
CA LEU A 154 -17.43 -11.42 -11.44
C LEU A 154 -16.72 -12.77 -11.55
N TRP A 155 -15.69 -13.01 -10.75
CA TRP A 155 -14.88 -14.23 -10.82
C TRP A 155 -15.60 -15.55 -10.47
N PRO A 156 -16.53 -15.61 -9.49
CA PRO A 156 -17.30 -16.82 -9.23
C PRO A 156 -18.10 -17.28 -10.46
N PHE A 157 -18.61 -16.34 -11.25
CA PHE A 157 -19.38 -16.63 -12.46
C PHE A 157 -18.48 -17.02 -13.64
N ALA A 158 -17.30 -16.41 -13.78
CA ALA A 158 -16.35 -16.75 -14.84
C ALA A 158 -15.75 -18.16 -14.68
N GLY A 159 -15.38 -18.55 -13.45
CA GLY A 159 -14.85 -19.89 -13.16
C GLY A 159 -15.88 -21.00 -13.37
N PHE A 160 -17.11 -20.77 -12.91
CA PHE A 160 -18.22 -21.70 -13.14
C PHE A 160 -18.53 -21.85 -14.64
N SER A 161 -18.61 -20.75 -15.38
CA SER A 161 -18.94 -20.77 -16.82
C SER A 161 -17.84 -21.45 -17.65
N ALA A 162 -16.57 -21.18 -17.34
CA ALA A 162 -15.45 -21.83 -18.01
C ALA A 162 -15.37 -23.34 -17.71
N GLY A 163 -15.63 -23.73 -16.45
CA GLY A 163 -15.71 -25.14 -16.07
C GLY A 163 -16.88 -25.87 -16.76
N ALA A 164 -18.06 -25.23 -16.80
CA ALA A 164 -19.23 -25.77 -17.49
C ALA A 164 -19.00 -25.92 -19.00
N LEU A 165 -18.33 -24.95 -19.64
CA LEU A 165 -17.97 -25.02 -21.06
C LEU A 165 -17.03 -26.19 -21.36
N VAL A 166 -16.02 -26.43 -20.50
CA VAL A 166 -15.10 -27.58 -20.65
C VAL A 166 -15.84 -28.90 -20.51
N VAL A 167 -16.75 -29.02 -19.56
CA VAL A 167 -17.60 -30.22 -19.39
C VAL A 167 -18.45 -30.45 -20.65
N LEU A 168 -19.07 -29.40 -21.20
CA LEU A 168 -19.91 -29.48 -22.41
C LEU A 168 -19.13 -29.81 -23.69
N ILE A 169 -17.83 -29.51 -23.76
CA ILE A 169 -16.99 -29.85 -24.92
C ILE A 169 -16.46 -31.28 -24.81
N LEU A 170 -16.26 -31.79 -23.60
CA LEU A 170 -15.73 -33.13 -23.34
C LEU A 170 -16.77 -34.25 -23.34
N TYR A 171 -18.06 -33.90 -23.36
CA TYR A 171 -19.19 -34.83 -23.37
C TYR A 171 -20.03 -34.63 -24.64
#